data_AF-A0A418KIX6-F1
#
_entry.id   AF-A0A418KIX6-F1
#
_cell.length_a   1.000
_cell.length_b   1.000
_cell.length_c   1.000
_cell.angle_alpha   90.00
_cell.angle_beta   90.00
_cell.angle_gamma   90.00
#
_symmetry.space_group_name_H-M   'P 1'
#
loop_
_entity.id
_entity.type
_entity.pdbx_description
1 polymer ?
#
loop_
_entity_poly.entity_id
_entity_poly.type
_entity_poly.pdbx_seq_one_letter_code
_entity_poly.pdbx_strand_id
1 'polypeptide(L)'
;MDAGGRIALTPRLAAAFPVAFLVITLLTRLGNAVYWSGPGGGVVLAVVFVLPLLYTVPWGRALWARHRGPLLAVQAALTYAPLLVFGQDWITIAPALLAGLLLLTVAAPASWLLFGGVIALEAVRVAVLGVPWPGNDAAIVIWMLVAPANSGVAFFGLVRLADLVTALHAARTELAELAVGVERRRSAELLRAAVGDHLEVVAARARDALAALSRSHDSAREQLAAAGRSARRALEQVRT
;
A
#
# COMPACT_ATOMS: atom_id res chain seq x y z
N MET A 1 16.95 -20.00 18.58
CA MET A 1 17.07 -18.66 17.97
C MET A 1 17.54 -18.93 16.55
N ASP A 2 16.73 -18.95 15.49
CA ASP A 2 15.69 -18.00 15.08
C ASP A 2 14.42 -18.70 14.58
N ALA A 3 13.34 -18.58 15.36
CA ALA A 3 11.98 -18.90 14.93
C ALA A 3 11.25 -17.58 14.64
N GLY A 4 11.82 -16.76 13.78
CA GLY A 4 11.25 -15.49 13.34
C GLY A 4 10.54 -15.66 12.02
N GLY A 5 9.46 -16.45 11.99
CA GLY A 5 8.54 -16.56 10.86
C GLY A 5 7.89 -15.20 10.59
N ARG A 6 8.61 -14.30 9.94
CA ARG A 6 8.08 -13.02 9.48
C ARG A 6 7.05 -13.35 8.41
N ILE A 7 5.77 -13.38 8.83
CA ILE A 7 4.63 -13.43 7.93
C ILE A 7 4.81 -12.24 6.98
N ALA A 8 5.29 -12.52 5.78
CA ALA A 8 5.38 -11.54 4.72
C ALA A 8 3.94 -11.21 4.32
N LEU A 9 3.37 -10.20 4.98
CA LEU A 9 2.05 -9.67 4.68
C LEU A 9 2.06 -9.15 3.26
N THR A 10 1.58 -9.97 2.32
CA THR A 10 1.45 -9.55 0.94
C THR A 10 0.51 -8.33 0.86
N PRO A 11 0.75 -7.37 -0.05
CA PRO A 11 -0.05 -6.14 -0.16
C PRO A 11 -1.55 -6.43 -0.37
N ARG A 12 -1.89 -7.56 -0.98
CA ARG A 12 -3.28 -8.03 -1.12
C ARG A 12 -3.92 -8.39 0.23
N LEU A 13 -3.19 -9.06 1.12
CA LEU A 13 -3.68 -9.36 2.47
C LEU A 13 -3.84 -8.07 3.29
N ALA A 14 -2.93 -7.11 3.14
CA ALA A 14 -3.04 -5.81 3.81
C ALA A 14 -4.31 -5.05 3.39
N ALA A 15 -4.63 -5.03 2.10
CA ALA A 15 -5.85 -4.41 1.58
C ALA A 15 -7.14 -5.17 1.96
N ALA A 16 -7.05 -6.46 2.29
CA ALA A 16 -8.21 -7.26 2.70
C ALA A 16 -8.71 -6.89 4.10
N PHE A 17 -7.86 -6.39 5.00
CA PHE A 17 -8.26 -6.08 6.38
C PHE A 17 -9.32 -4.97 6.50
N PRO A 18 -9.20 -3.79 5.84
CA PRO A 18 -10.26 -2.79 5.86
C PRO A 18 -11.58 -3.30 5.25
N VAL A 19 -11.50 -4.12 4.21
CA VAL A 19 -12.68 -4.70 3.57
C VAL A 19 -13.38 -5.69 4.50
N ALA A 20 -12.62 -6.60 5.11
CA ALA A 20 -13.15 -7.55 6.09
C ALA A 20 -13.78 -6.82 7.30
N PHE A 21 -13.15 -5.75 7.77
CA PHE A 21 -13.69 -4.89 8.82
C PHE A 21 -15.01 -4.21 8.39
N LEU A 22 -15.10 -3.70 7.16
CA LEU A 22 -16.35 -3.13 6.63
C LEU A 22 -17.45 -4.18 6.47
N VAL A 23 -17.11 -5.39 6.00
CA VAL A 23 -18.08 -6.48 5.83
C VAL A 23 -18.62 -6.95 7.18
N ILE A 24 -17.74 -7.20 8.16
CA ILE A 24 -18.18 -7.66 9.48
C ILE A 24 -19.00 -6.59 10.21
N THR A 25 -18.60 -5.32 10.09
CA THR A 25 -19.37 -4.21 10.69
C THR A 25 -20.70 -3.99 9.97
N LEU A 26 -20.76 -4.15 8.65
CA LEU A 26 -22.02 -4.13 7.89
C LEU A 26 -22.97 -5.21 8.39
N LEU A 27 -22.52 -6.47 8.48
CA LEU A 27 -23.35 -7.60 8.90
C LEU A 27 -23.96 -7.38 10.30
N THR A 28 -23.12 -7.02 11.28
CA THR A 28 -23.59 -6.77 12.65
C THR A 28 -24.58 -5.61 12.71
N ARG A 29 -24.43 -4.60 11.84
CA ARG A 29 -25.24 -3.40 11.88
C ARG A 29 -26.51 -3.49 11.05
N LEU A 30 -26.53 -4.32 10.01
CA LEU A 30 -27.72 -4.59 9.23
C LEU A 30 -28.78 -5.27 10.12
N GLY A 31 -28.36 -6.19 10.99
CA GLY A 31 -29.23 -6.76 12.03
C GLY A 31 -29.82 -5.70 12.96
N ASN A 32 -28.99 -4.79 13.49
CA ASN A 32 -29.48 -3.71 14.36
C ASN A 32 -30.42 -2.74 13.63
N ALA A 33 -30.07 -2.34 12.40
CA ALA A 33 -30.89 -1.40 11.62
C ALA A 33 -32.25 -2.01 11.26
N VAL A 34 -32.29 -3.30 10.93
CA VAL A 34 -33.56 -4.01 10.67
C VAL A 34 -34.37 -4.18 11.95
N TYR A 35 -33.72 -4.44 13.09
CA TYR A 35 -34.39 -4.59 14.38
C TYR A 35 -35.06 -3.28 14.84
N TRP A 36 -34.34 -2.16 14.76
CA TRP A 36 -34.84 -0.86 15.25
C TRP A 36 -35.63 -0.08 14.21
N SER A 37 -35.15 0.02 12.98
CA SER A 37 -35.74 0.86 11.92
C SER A 37 -36.50 0.08 10.86
N GLY A 38 -36.65 -1.24 11.03
CA GLY A 38 -37.29 -2.13 10.07
C GLY A 38 -36.46 -2.37 8.78
N PRO A 39 -37.00 -3.15 7.82
CA PRO A 39 -36.31 -3.51 6.58
C PRO A 39 -35.83 -2.29 5.76
N GLY A 40 -36.59 -1.19 5.78
CA GLY A 40 -36.23 0.05 5.11
C GLY A 40 -34.94 0.67 5.64
N GLY A 41 -34.73 0.66 6.95
CA GLY A 41 -33.47 1.14 7.55
C GLY A 41 -32.27 0.27 7.18
N GLY A 42 -32.47 -1.04 7.03
CA GLY A 42 -31.45 -1.97 6.54
C GLY A 42 -30.97 -1.63 5.11
N VAL A 43 -31.90 -1.29 4.21
CA VAL A 43 -31.57 -0.88 2.83
C VAL A 43 -30.78 0.42 2.84
N VAL A 44 -31.22 1.42 3.60
CA VAL A 44 -30.52 2.71 3.73
C VAL A 44 -29.11 2.50 4.29
N LEU A 45 -28.95 1.66 5.30
CA LEU A 45 -27.63 1.32 5.84
C LEU A 45 -26.73 0.67 4.79
N ALA A 46 -27.26 -0.26 4.00
CA ALA A 46 -26.50 -0.88 2.91
C ALA A 46 -25.98 0.16 1.91
N VAL A 47 -26.80 1.17 1.56
CA VAL A 47 -26.41 2.29 0.71
C VAL A 47 -25.31 3.13 1.34
N VAL A 48 -25.36 3.41 2.65
CA VAL A 48 -24.32 4.16 3.39
C VAL A 48 -22.95 3.47 3.32
N PHE A 49 -22.91 2.14 3.23
CA PHE A 49 -21.66 1.36 3.14
C PHE A 49 -21.04 1.34 1.74
N VAL A 50 -21.77 1.74 0.69
CA VAL A 50 -21.25 1.74 -0.69
C VAL A 50 -20.07 2.71 -0.84
N LEU A 51 -20.15 3.91 -0.24
CA LEU A 51 -19.11 4.94 -0.33
C LEU A 51 -17.80 4.56 0.39
N PRO A 52 -17.83 4.06 1.64
CA PRO A 52 -16.64 3.50 2.30
C PRO A 52 -16.05 2.32 1.54
N LEU A 53 -16.89 1.43 1.00
CA LEU A 53 -16.41 0.31 0.19
C LEU A 53 -15.75 0.79 -1.09
N LEU A 54 -16.31 1.80 -1.76
CA LEU A 54 -15.72 2.43 -2.94
C LEU A 54 -14.34 3.04 -2.60
N TYR A 55 -14.15 3.60 -1.40
CA TYR A 55 -12.84 4.09 -0.95
C TYR A 55 -11.79 2.97 -0.79
N THR A 56 -12.20 1.72 -0.55
CA THR A 56 -11.24 0.60 -0.46
C THR A 56 -10.73 0.14 -1.83
N VAL A 57 -11.42 0.47 -2.93
CA VAL A 57 -11.08 0.05 -4.29
C VAL A 57 -10.19 1.09 -4.99
N PRO A 58 -9.14 0.69 -5.76
CA PRO A 58 -8.21 1.63 -6.40
C PRO A 58 -8.88 2.68 -7.30
N TRP A 59 -9.84 2.26 -8.12
CA TRP A 59 -10.60 3.17 -9.00
C TRP A 59 -11.49 4.14 -8.19
N GLY A 60 -12.12 3.64 -7.13
CA GLY A 60 -12.92 4.47 -6.25
C GLY A 60 -12.10 5.49 -5.47
N ARG A 61 -10.86 5.16 -5.09
CA ARG A 61 -9.92 6.13 -4.51
C ARG A 61 -9.59 7.27 -5.47
N ALA A 62 -9.44 7.01 -6.76
CA ALA A 62 -9.20 8.06 -7.76
C ALA A 62 -10.43 8.99 -7.88
N LEU A 63 -11.64 8.43 -7.84
CA LEU A 63 -12.88 9.22 -7.81
C LEU A 63 -12.97 10.06 -6.54
N TRP A 64 -12.69 9.47 -5.39
CA TRP A 64 -12.62 10.16 -4.12
C TRP A 64 -11.60 11.29 -4.16
N ALA A 65 -10.41 11.07 -4.71
CA ALA A 65 -9.39 12.10 -4.84
C ALA A 65 -9.87 13.32 -5.62
N ARG A 66 -10.69 13.12 -6.67
CA ARG A 66 -11.24 14.16 -7.55
C ARG A 66 -12.50 14.82 -7.00
N HIS A 67 -13.34 14.10 -6.26
CA HIS A 67 -14.67 14.53 -5.84
C HIS A 67 -14.87 14.48 -4.31
N ARG A 68 -13.82 14.78 -3.54
CA ARG A 68 -13.82 14.72 -2.06
C ARG A 68 -14.99 15.46 -1.41
N GLY A 69 -15.17 16.73 -1.77
CA GLY A 69 -16.22 17.60 -1.23
C GLY A 69 -17.63 17.02 -1.43
N PRO A 70 -18.09 16.79 -2.67
CA PRO A 70 -19.43 16.28 -2.91
C PRO A 70 -19.64 14.86 -2.36
N LEU A 71 -18.63 13.98 -2.40
CA LEU A 71 -18.77 12.62 -1.83
C LEU A 71 -18.91 12.64 -0.30
N LEU A 72 -18.19 13.53 0.40
CA LEU A 72 -18.38 13.75 1.84
C LEU A 72 -19.76 14.34 2.13
N ALA A 73 -20.24 15.28 1.32
CA ALA A 73 -21.58 15.85 1.46
C ALA A 73 -22.67 14.79 1.24
N VAL A 74 -22.51 13.92 0.24
CA VAL A 74 -23.41 12.78 0.00
C VAL A 74 -23.37 11.79 1.15
N GLN A 75 -22.19 11.47 1.69
CA GLN A 75 -22.05 10.59 2.86
C GLN A 75 -22.71 11.19 4.10
N ALA A 76 -22.54 12.49 4.33
CA ALA A 76 -23.19 13.20 5.43
C ALA A 76 -24.71 13.22 5.26
N ALA A 77 -25.20 13.51 4.05
CA ALA A 77 -26.62 13.45 3.74
C ALA A 77 -27.19 12.04 3.95
N LEU A 78 -26.52 10.99 3.48
CA LEU A 78 -26.94 9.60 3.69
C LEU A 78 -26.91 9.19 5.18
N THR A 79 -26.04 9.81 5.97
CA THR A 79 -25.92 9.55 7.41
C THR A 79 -27.06 10.20 8.21
N TYR A 80 -27.41 11.45 7.87
CA TYR A 80 -28.36 12.26 8.64
C TYR A 80 -29.76 12.36 8.03
N ALA A 81 -29.95 12.21 6.72
CA ALA A 81 -31.27 12.25 6.09
C ALA A 81 -32.25 11.19 6.65
N PRO A 82 -31.81 9.95 6.95
CA PRO A 82 -32.70 8.93 7.51
C PRO A 82 -33.19 9.29 8.92
N LEU A 83 -32.47 10.17 9.64
CA LEU A 83 -32.91 10.67 10.94
C LEU A 83 -34.24 11.43 10.84
N LEU A 84 -34.52 12.09 9.72
CA LEU A 84 -35.77 12.82 9.49
C LEU A 84 -36.97 11.87 9.31
N VAL A 85 -36.72 10.62 8.92
CA VAL A 85 -37.77 9.63 8.63
C VAL A 85 -37.97 8.68 9.81
N PHE A 86 -36.87 8.16 10.37
CA PHE A 86 -36.89 7.13 11.42
C PHE A 86 -36.69 7.69 12.83
N GLY A 87 -36.33 8.98 12.97
CA GLY A 87 -36.21 9.64 14.27
C GLY A 87 -35.27 8.92 15.25
N GLN A 88 -35.75 8.68 16.46
CA GLN A 88 -35.03 8.00 17.54
C GLN A 88 -34.56 6.59 17.17
N ASP A 89 -35.31 5.89 16.31
CA ASP A 89 -35.06 4.50 15.96
C ASP A 89 -33.88 4.34 14.97
N TRP A 90 -33.35 5.43 14.44
CA TRP A 90 -32.17 5.44 13.57
C TRP A 90 -30.86 5.32 14.36
N ILE A 91 -30.65 4.17 15.00
CA ILE A 91 -29.45 3.91 15.83
C ILE A 91 -28.39 3.22 14.96
N THR A 92 -27.61 3.99 14.22
CA THR A 92 -26.61 3.44 13.29
C THR A 92 -25.21 3.98 13.53
N ILE A 93 -24.21 3.20 13.11
CA ILE A 93 -22.78 3.57 13.09
C ILE A 93 -22.44 4.49 11.91
N ALA A 94 -23.43 4.93 11.11
CA ALA A 94 -23.22 5.82 9.98
C ALA A 94 -22.32 7.06 10.29
N PRO A 95 -22.42 7.71 11.47
CA PRO A 95 -21.52 8.81 11.85
C PRO A 95 -20.06 8.39 11.99
N ALA A 96 -19.76 7.15 12.42
CA ALA A 96 -18.40 6.63 12.52
C ALA A 96 -17.72 6.49 11.15
N LEU A 97 -18.50 6.10 10.13
CA LEU A 97 -18.00 5.95 8.76
C LEU A 97 -17.66 7.31 8.16
N LEU A 98 -18.52 8.31 8.39
CA LEU A 98 -18.26 9.70 8.03
C LEU A 98 -17.01 10.23 8.75
N ALA A 99 -16.91 10.00 10.05
CA ALA A 99 -15.77 10.39 10.88
C ALA A 99 -14.45 9.75 10.40
N GLY A 100 -14.46 8.45 10.08
CA GLY A 100 -13.31 7.75 9.51
C GLY A 100 -12.92 8.27 8.12
N LEU A 101 -13.90 8.59 7.26
CA LEU A 101 -13.67 9.20 5.95
C LEU A 101 -13.08 10.60 6.05
N LEU A 102 -13.52 11.41 7.00
CA LEU A 102 -12.95 12.75 7.27
C LEU A 102 -11.47 12.64 7.71
N LEU A 103 -11.16 11.68 8.58
CA LEU A 103 -9.80 11.36 8.99
C LEU A 103 -8.89 10.93 7.82
N LEU A 104 -9.45 10.20 6.85
CA LEU A 104 -8.72 9.71 5.68
C LEU A 104 -8.54 10.77 4.58
N THR A 105 -9.50 11.67 4.41
CA THR A 105 -9.56 12.58 3.25
C THR A 105 -9.04 13.99 3.51
N VAL A 106 -9.06 14.43 4.77
CA VAL A 106 -8.66 15.78 5.19
C VAL A 106 -7.26 15.74 5.81
N ALA A 107 -6.44 16.76 5.54
CA ALA A 107 -5.13 16.89 6.15
C ALA A 107 -5.24 17.21 7.65
N ALA A 108 -4.33 16.66 8.45
CA ALA A 108 -4.19 17.07 9.84
C ALA A 108 -3.71 18.55 9.91
N PRO A 109 -4.18 19.36 10.88
CA PRO A 109 -5.02 19.00 12.04
C PRO A 109 -6.54 19.09 11.79
N ALA A 110 -6.98 19.63 10.65
CA ALA A 110 -8.40 19.86 10.37
C ALA A 110 -9.25 18.57 10.38
N SER A 111 -8.66 17.44 10.02
CA SER A 111 -9.32 16.13 10.09
C SER A 111 -9.77 15.73 11.50
N TRP A 112 -8.94 16.02 12.51
CA TRP A 112 -9.25 15.74 13.92
C TRP A 112 -10.31 16.69 14.47
N LEU A 113 -10.32 17.95 14.02
CA LEU A 113 -11.36 18.91 14.39
C LEU A 113 -12.72 18.50 13.83
N LEU A 114 -12.75 18.08 12.55
CA LEU A 114 -13.98 17.60 11.92
C LEU A 114 -14.46 16.29 12.55
N PHE A 115 -13.54 15.39 12.90
CA PHE A 115 -13.86 14.18 13.67
C PHE A 115 -14.51 14.53 15.02
N GLY A 116 -13.88 15.42 15.80
CA GLY A 116 -14.44 15.90 17.06
C GLY A 116 -15.80 16.56 16.89
N GLY A 117 -15.98 17.32 15.81
CA GLY A 117 -17.26 17.94 15.45
C GLY A 117 -18.37 16.93 15.18
N VAL A 118 -18.08 15.81 14.52
CA VAL A 118 -19.06 14.72 14.31
C VAL A 118 -19.45 14.07 15.63
N ILE A 119 -18.48 13.81 16.52
CA ILE A 119 -18.77 13.23 17.84
C ILE A 119 -19.57 14.21 18.71
N ALA A 120 -19.24 15.51 18.67
CA ALA A 120 -20.00 16.54 19.35
C ALA A 120 -21.43 16.65 18.83
N LEU A 121 -21.62 16.55 17.50
CA LEU A 121 -22.95 16.56 16.89
C LEU A 121 -23.79 15.35 17.34
N GLU A 122 -23.18 14.17 17.45
CA GLU A 122 -23.84 13.00 18.00
C GLU A 122 -24.18 13.18 19.49
N ALA A 123 -23.32 13.82 20.27
CA ALA A 123 -23.62 14.14 21.67
C ALA A 123 -24.83 15.08 21.80
N VAL A 124 -24.89 16.11 20.96
CA VAL A 124 -26.05 17.02 20.90
C VAL A 124 -27.30 16.28 20.47
N ARG A 125 -27.21 15.40 19.46
CA ARG A 125 -28.33 14.58 19.00
C ARG A 125 -28.90 13.72 20.13
N VAL A 126 -28.03 13.01 20.85
CA VAL A 126 -28.43 12.16 21.99
C VAL A 126 -29.07 13.00 23.09
N ALA A 127 -28.52 14.19 23.38
CA ALA A 127 -29.08 15.10 24.39
C ALA A 127 -30.46 15.67 24.01
N VAL A 128 -30.70 15.97 22.73
CA VAL A 128 -31.95 16.59 22.25
C VAL A 128 -33.05 15.57 22.01
N LEU A 129 -32.73 14.48 21.31
CA LEU A 129 -33.73 13.50 20.90
C LEU A 129 -33.97 12.44 21.99
N GLY A 130 -32.99 12.21 22.87
CA GLY A 130 -33.03 11.17 23.88
C GLY A 130 -32.46 9.84 23.38
N VAL A 131 -32.53 8.84 24.25
CA VAL A 131 -32.05 7.47 24.00
C VAL A 131 -33.27 6.54 23.97
N PRO A 132 -33.44 5.70 22.93
CA PRO A 132 -34.58 4.77 22.84
C PRO A 132 -34.61 3.63 23.89
N TRP A 133 -33.61 3.54 24.78
CA TRP A 133 -33.59 2.57 25.88
C TRP A 133 -34.25 3.15 27.14
N PRO A 134 -35.14 2.40 27.81
CA PRO A 134 -35.67 2.80 29.12
C PRO A 134 -34.56 2.72 30.17
N GLY A 135 -34.25 3.85 30.80
CA GLY A 135 -33.13 4.00 31.75
C GLY A 135 -32.03 4.86 31.13
N ASN A 136 -32.06 6.16 31.40
CA ASN A 136 -31.09 7.13 30.87
C ASN A 136 -29.80 7.10 31.72
N ASP A 137 -29.15 5.93 31.75
CA ASP A 137 -27.92 5.75 32.49
C ASP A 137 -26.76 6.40 31.73
N ALA A 138 -25.95 7.20 32.44
CA ALA A 138 -24.80 7.89 31.86
C ALA A 138 -23.86 6.94 31.09
N ALA A 139 -23.80 5.66 31.48
CA ALA A 139 -23.06 4.62 30.79
C ALA A 139 -23.52 4.39 29.35
N ILE A 140 -24.83 4.44 29.07
CA ILE A 140 -25.39 4.22 27.72
C ILE A 140 -25.03 5.39 26.81
N VAL A 141 -25.15 6.62 27.32
CA VAL A 141 -24.77 7.85 26.59
C VAL A 141 -23.28 7.84 26.25
N ILE A 142 -22.42 7.48 27.20
CA ILE A 142 -20.98 7.36 26.97
C ILE A 142 -20.69 6.29 25.91
N TRP A 143 -21.33 5.12 26.01
CA TRP A 143 -21.16 4.05 25.04
C TRP A 143 -21.59 4.46 23.63
N MET A 144 -22.69 5.20 23.49
CA MET A 144 -23.17 5.75 22.22
C MET A 144 -22.19 6.71 21.56
N LEU A 145 -21.36 7.42 22.33
CA LEU A 145 -20.34 8.33 21.80
C LEU A 145 -19.02 7.60 21.50
N VAL A 146 -18.62 6.70 22.40
CA VAL A 146 -17.34 5.99 22.29
C VAL A 146 -17.37 4.93 21.20
N ALA A 147 -18.48 4.20 21.02
CA ALA A 147 -18.53 3.12 20.04
C ALA A 147 -18.37 3.60 18.57
N PRO A 148 -19.03 4.68 18.13
CA PRO A 148 -18.78 5.27 16.81
C PRO A 148 -17.38 5.85 16.69
N ALA A 149 -16.88 6.56 17.71
CA ALA A 149 -15.52 7.11 17.70
C ALA A 149 -14.47 6.01 17.53
N ASN A 150 -14.56 4.94 18.32
CA ASN A 150 -13.70 3.77 18.23
C ASN A 150 -13.76 3.11 16.85
N SER A 151 -14.96 2.94 16.30
CA SER A 151 -15.14 2.31 14.99
C SER A 151 -14.54 3.17 13.85
N GLY A 152 -14.70 4.48 13.92
CA GLY A 152 -14.14 5.42 12.95
C GLY A 152 -12.61 5.45 12.98
N VAL A 153 -12.02 5.47 14.18
CA VAL A 153 -10.56 5.41 14.37
C VAL A 153 -9.99 4.06 13.93
N ALA A 154 -10.67 2.95 14.27
CA ALA A 154 -10.26 1.61 13.83
C ALA A 154 -10.26 1.51 12.31
N PHE A 155 -11.30 2.01 11.64
CA PHE A 155 -11.36 2.06 10.18
C PHE A 155 -10.22 2.89 9.58
N PHE A 156 -10.01 4.11 10.08
CA PHE A 156 -8.89 4.96 9.67
C PHE A 156 -7.54 4.26 9.83
N GLY A 157 -7.30 3.66 11.00
CA GLY A 157 -6.04 2.98 11.32
C GLY A 157 -5.77 1.79 10.40
N LEU A 158 -6.78 0.96 10.14
CA LEU A 158 -6.66 -0.19 9.24
C LEU A 158 -6.33 0.23 7.81
N VAL A 159 -7.03 1.24 7.29
CA VAL A 159 -6.78 1.76 5.94
C VAL A 159 -5.39 2.38 5.84
N ARG A 160 -4.99 3.20 6.83
CA ARG A 160 -3.68 3.84 6.86
C ARG A 160 -2.55 2.80 6.96
N LEU A 161 -2.73 1.75 7.76
CA LEU A 161 -1.77 0.67 7.89
C LEU A 161 -1.63 -0.11 6.58
N ALA A 162 -2.74 -0.43 5.91
CA ALA A 162 -2.72 -1.10 4.61
C ALA A 162 -1.97 -0.27 3.56
N ASP A 163 -2.18 1.04 3.54
CA ASP A 163 -1.48 1.97 2.64
C ASP A 163 0.02 2.01 2.95
N LEU A 164 0.41 2.07 4.23
CA LEU A 164 1.81 2.05 4.66
C LEU A 164 2.51 0.73 4.31
N VAL A 165 1.85 -0.42 4.51
CA VAL A 165 2.39 -1.74 4.13
C VAL A 165 2.59 -1.83 2.62
N THR A 166 1.65 -1.30 1.84
CA THR A 166 1.73 -1.28 0.37
C THR A 166 2.88 -0.39 -0.10
N ALA A 167 3.00 0.82 0.47
CA ALA A 167 4.09 1.74 0.16
C ALA A 167 5.47 1.17 0.53
N LEU A 168 5.57 0.50 1.68
CA LEU A 168 6.80 -0.16 2.11
C LEU A 168 7.21 -1.30 1.17
N HIS A 169 6.24 -2.09 0.70
CA HIS A 169 6.52 -3.15 -0.29
C HIS A 169 6.98 -2.57 -1.62
N ALA A 170 6.32 -1.51 -2.12
CA ALA A 170 6.72 -0.86 -3.36
C ALA A 170 8.16 -0.31 -3.28
N ALA A 171 8.50 0.39 -2.19
CA ALA A 171 9.85 0.92 -1.97
C ALA A 171 10.91 -0.20 -1.88
N ARG A 172 10.59 -1.33 -1.23
CA ARG A 172 11.50 -2.49 -1.19
C ARG A 172 11.73 -3.11 -2.56
N THR A 173 10.68 -3.22 -3.38
CA THR A 173 10.79 -3.71 -4.75
C THR A 173 11.66 -2.79 -5.59
N GLU A 174 11.45 -1.47 -5.51
CA GLU A 174 12.26 -0.48 -6.22
C GLU A 174 13.75 -0.53 -5.80
N LEU A 175 14.04 -0.64 -4.50
CA LEU A 175 15.41 -0.79 -4.00
C LEU A 175 16.06 -2.09 -4.47
N ALA A 176 15.31 -3.19 -4.55
CA ALA A 176 15.81 -4.46 -5.06
C ALA A 176 16.13 -4.37 -6.56
N GLU A 177 15.28 -3.70 -7.35
CA GLU A 177 15.52 -3.46 -8.78
C GLU A 177 16.75 -2.58 -9.01
N LEU A 178 16.91 -1.52 -8.23
CA LEU A 178 18.08 -0.65 -8.27
C LEU A 178 19.37 -1.40 -7.90
N ALA A 179 19.34 -2.22 -6.86
CA ALA A 179 20.48 -3.04 -6.45
C ALA A 179 20.90 -4.03 -7.55
N VAL A 180 19.93 -4.68 -8.21
CA VAL A 180 20.19 -5.57 -9.35
C VAL A 180 20.79 -4.79 -10.53
N GLY A 181 20.32 -3.58 -10.79
CA GLY A 181 20.87 -2.71 -11.84
C GLY A 181 22.34 -2.32 -11.59
N VAL A 182 22.66 -1.96 -10.35
CA VAL A 182 24.03 -1.65 -9.93
C VAL A 182 24.94 -2.88 -10.07
N GLU A 183 24.49 -4.05 -9.64
CA GLU A 183 25.29 -5.28 -9.73
C GLU A 183 25.52 -5.70 -11.18
N ARG A 184 24.50 -5.59 -12.04
CA ARG A 184 24.66 -5.85 -13.49
C ARG A 184 25.68 -4.90 -14.13
N ARG A 185 25.68 -3.62 -13.75
CA ARG A 185 26.65 -2.64 -14.25
C ARG A 185 28.07 -2.97 -13.78
N ARG A 186 28.22 -3.29 -12.49
CA ARG A 186 29.49 -3.70 -11.90
C ARG A 186 30.05 -4.95 -12.56
N SER A 187 29.21 -5.95 -12.79
CA SER A 187 29.58 -7.19 -13.49
C SER A 187 30.06 -6.90 -14.92
N ALA A 188 29.36 -6.02 -15.66
CA ALA A 188 29.77 -5.63 -17.01
C ALA A 188 31.10 -4.86 -17.04
N GLU A 189 31.35 -3.99 -16.04
CA GLU A 189 32.60 -3.25 -15.91
C GLU A 189 33.77 -4.18 -15.56
N LEU A 190 33.56 -5.13 -14.63
CA LEU A 190 34.56 -6.16 -14.28
C LEU A 190 34.88 -7.08 -15.46
N LEU A 191 33.86 -7.50 -16.22
CA LEU A 191 34.05 -8.28 -17.45
C LEU A 191 34.86 -7.50 -18.49
N ARG A 192 34.57 -6.22 -18.71
CA ARG A 192 35.34 -5.40 -19.65
C ARG A 192 36.79 -5.18 -19.20
N ALA A 193 37.02 -4.95 -17.92
CA ALA A 193 38.38 -4.80 -17.38
C ALA A 193 39.19 -6.09 -17.55
N ALA A 194 38.60 -7.24 -17.17
CA ALA A 194 39.26 -8.54 -17.31
C ALA A 194 39.59 -8.89 -18.77
N VAL A 195 38.70 -8.58 -19.71
CA VAL A 195 38.94 -8.79 -21.15
C VAL A 195 39.96 -7.79 -21.70
N GLY A 196 39.93 -6.53 -21.24
CA GLY A 196 40.89 -5.49 -21.62
C GLY A 196 42.33 -5.88 -21.30
N ASP A 197 42.59 -6.33 -20.07
CA ASP A 197 43.92 -6.76 -19.63
C ASP A 197 44.46 -7.93 -20.48
N HIS A 198 43.60 -8.90 -20.82
CA HIS A 198 44.02 -10.04 -21.65
C HIS A 198 44.31 -9.63 -23.10
N LEU A 199 43.54 -8.70 -23.66
CA LEU A 199 43.78 -8.19 -25.01
C LEU A 199 45.06 -7.35 -25.09
N GLU A 200 45.38 -6.55 -24.07
CA GLU A 200 46.64 -5.80 -24.02
C GLU A 200 47.85 -6.73 -23.96
N VAL A 201 47.78 -7.79 -23.16
CA VAL A 201 48.84 -8.80 -23.06
C VAL A 201 49.03 -9.54 -24.39
N VAL A 202 47.94 -9.87 -25.10
CA VAL A 202 48.02 -10.50 -26.44
C VAL A 202 48.58 -9.52 -27.48
N ALA A 203 48.13 -8.26 -27.47
CA ALA A 203 48.59 -7.23 -28.39
C ALA A 203 50.07 -6.86 -28.18
N ALA A 204 50.55 -6.85 -26.93
CA ALA A 204 51.95 -6.66 -26.59
C ALA A 204 52.82 -7.81 -27.13
N ARG A 205 52.40 -9.07 -26.91
CA ARG A 205 53.10 -10.24 -27.46
C ARG A 205 53.10 -10.27 -29.00
N ALA A 206 52.02 -9.83 -29.64
CA ALA A 206 51.95 -9.71 -31.09
C ALA A 206 52.92 -8.63 -31.63
N ARG A 207 53.02 -7.48 -30.95
CA ARG A 207 53.97 -6.41 -31.29
C ARG A 207 55.43 -6.84 -31.10
N ASP A 208 55.76 -7.53 -30.02
CA ASP A 208 57.12 -8.04 -29.79
C ASP A 208 57.52 -9.08 -30.84
N ALA A 209 56.59 -9.96 -31.22
CA ALA A 209 56.81 -10.92 -32.31
C ALA A 209 57.02 -10.21 -33.67
N LEU A 210 56.24 -9.17 -33.97
CA LEU A 210 56.39 -8.32 -35.16
C LEU A 210 57.69 -7.50 -35.17
N ALA A 211 58.16 -7.05 -34.01
CA ALA A 211 59.45 -6.36 -33.88
C ALA A 211 60.63 -7.32 -34.13
N ALA A 212 60.52 -8.58 -33.67
CA ALA A 212 61.53 -9.62 -33.90
C ALA A 212 61.63 -10.07 -35.37
N LEU A 213 60.54 -9.95 -36.13
CA LEU A 213 60.45 -10.22 -37.58
C LEU A 213 61.34 -9.29 -38.45
N SER A 214 61.76 -8.13 -37.93
CA SER A 214 62.54 -7.15 -38.71
C SER A 214 64.03 -7.49 -38.90
N ARG A 215 64.53 -8.63 -38.39
CA ARG A 215 65.96 -9.01 -38.44
C ARG A 215 66.31 -10.33 -39.14
N SER A 216 65.37 -11.26 -39.36
CA SER A 216 65.61 -12.55 -40.06
C SER A 216 64.29 -13.29 -40.34
N HIS A 217 64.02 -13.65 -41.61
CA HIS A 217 62.71 -14.16 -42.07
C HIS A 217 62.32 -15.57 -41.57
N ASP A 218 63.27 -16.45 -41.24
CA ASP A 218 62.96 -17.85 -40.91
C ASP A 218 62.59 -18.07 -39.44
N SER A 219 63.31 -17.42 -38.51
CA SER A 219 63.03 -17.45 -37.06
C SER A 219 61.66 -16.85 -36.70
N ALA A 220 61.20 -15.97 -37.60
CA ALA A 220 60.02 -15.17 -37.50
C ALA A 220 58.69 -15.95 -37.68
N ARG A 221 58.69 -16.93 -38.58
CA ARG A 221 57.55 -17.83 -38.79
C ARG A 221 57.35 -18.78 -37.61
N GLU A 222 58.44 -19.23 -37.00
CA GLU A 222 58.40 -20.16 -35.87
C GLU A 222 57.86 -19.47 -34.60
N GLN A 223 58.25 -18.21 -34.37
CA GLN A 223 57.76 -17.41 -33.24
C GLN A 223 56.30 -16.97 -33.39
N LEU A 224 55.84 -16.63 -34.60
CA LEU A 224 54.41 -16.37 -34.87
C LEU A 224 53.55 -17.62 -34.64
N ALA A 225 54.03 -18.80 -35.05
CA ALA A 225 53.33 -20.07 -34.81
C ALA A 225 53.26 -20.40 -33.31
N ALA A 226 54.30 -20.07 -32.54
CA ALA A 226 54.30 -20.25 -31.09
C ALA A 226 53.35 -19.27 -30.37
N ALA A 227 53.33 -18.00 -30.77
CA ALA A 227 52.42 -16.99 -30.24
C ALA A 227 50.94 -17.36 -30.51
N GLY A 228 50.62 -17.87 -31.71
CA GLY A 228 49.28 -18.36 -32.06
C GLY A 228 48.81 -19.54 -31.21
N ARG A 229 49.73 -20.44 -30.82
CA ARG A 229 49.40 -21.57 -29.91
C ARG A 229 49.13 -21.10 -28.48
N SER A 230 49.88 -20.13 -27.96
CA SER A 230 49.63 -19.57 -26.63
C SER A 230 48.33 -18.77 -26.56
N ALA A 231 47.98 -18.02 -27.60
CA ALA A 231 46.68 -17.33 -27.67
C ALA A 231 45.49 -18.30 -27.69
N ARG A 232 45.62 -19.45 -28.39
CA ARG A 232 44.58 -20.50 -28.36
C ARG A 232 44.42 -21.15 -26.98
N ARG A 233 45.51 -21.42 -26.26
CA ARG A 233 45.42 -21.97 -24.89
C ARG A 233 44.78 -20.99 -23.90
N ALA A 234 45.09 -19.71 -24.00
CA ALA A 234 44.46 -18.68 -23.17
C ALA A 234 42.96 -18.56 -23.47
N LEU A 235 42.56 -18.68 -24.74
CA LEU A 235 41.14 -18.73 -25.14
C LEU A 235 40.41 -19.99 -24.65
N GLU A 236 41.09 -21.14 -24.58
CA GLU A 236 40.51 -22.37 -24.02
C GLU A 236 40.33 -22.26 -22.49
N GLN A 237 41.26 -21.63 -21.78
CA GLN A 237 41.17 -21.41 -20.33
C GLN A 237 40.05 -20.44 -19.91
N VAL A 238 39.67 -19.51 -20.77
CA VAL A 238 38.54 -18.59 -20.51
C VAL A 238 37.18 -19.27 -20.79
N ARG A 239 37.17 -20.42 -21.47
CA ARG A 239 35.95 -21.14 -21.86
C ARG A 239 35.49 -22.20 -20.84
N THR A 240 36.32 -22.53 -19.86
CA THR A 240 36.02 -23.40 -18.69
C THR A 240 35.65 -22.57 -17.48
#